data_AF-A0A1C4KHF6-F1
#
_entry.id   AF-A0A1C4KHF6-F1
#
_cell.length_a   1.000
_cell.length_b   1.000
_cell.length_c   1.000
_cell.angle_alpha   90.00
_cell.angle_beta   90.00
_cell.angle_gamma   90.00
#
_symmetry.space_group_name_H-M   'P 1'
#
loop_
_entity.id
_entity.type
_entity.pdbx_description
1 polymer ?
#
loop_
_entity_poly.entity_id
_entity_poly.type
_entity_poly.pdbx_seq_one_letter_code
_entity_poly.pdbx_strand_id
1 'polypeptide(L)'
;MTAEQAEPKTVIVPVSTLNDMRDANTLLRRRIDAMQQLVATHIAQGLASRQGERWNAARNLTKALDDADCNVDQQVDSWLEENGWDPRSAYKTPASLTPHDDPWAAKPDITADVPESVQRVIVERLADMLLDRGDDWHVEQARRFTFALKAEGADLTGAIEKRITALTLGPDPSDPPF
;
A
#
# COMPACT_ATOMS: atom_id res chain seq x y z
N MET A 1 -28.01 63.36 -26.07
CA MET A 1 -27.77 62.08 -25.37
C MET A 1 -28.44 61.00 -26.20
N THR A 2 -27.68 60.32 -27.05
CA THR A 2 -28.18 59.28 -27.95
C THR A 2 -27.63 57.95 -27.46
N ALA A 3 -28.53 57.06 -27.03
CA ALA A 3 -28.19 55.71 -26.62
C ALA A 3 -27.95 54.87 -27.88
N GLU A 4 -26.68 54.59 -28.17
CA GLU A 4 -26.27 53.64 -29.20
C GLU A 4 -26.52 52.23 -28.64
N GLN A 5 -27.63 51.62 -29.04
CA GLN A 5 -27.91 50.23 -28.75
C GLN A 5 -26.95 49.36 -29.58
N ALA A 6 -25.95 48.79 -28.90
CA ALA A 6 -25.11 47.76 -29.48
C ALA A 6 -25.94 46.50 -29.72
N GLU A 7 -26.14 46.15 -30.99
CA GLU A 7 -26.78 44.90 -31.39
C GLU A 7 -25.95 43.69 -30.89
N PRO A 8 -26.60 42.61 -30.42
CA PRO A 8 -25.89 41.41 -29.99
C PRO A 8 -25.24 40.75 -31.21
N LYS A 9 -23.90 40.76 -31.26
CA LYS A 9 -23.10 40.01 -32.24
C LYS A 9 -23.43 38.52 -32.11
N THR A 10 -24.23 38.00 -33.03
CA THR A 10 -24.53 36.57 -33.14
C THR A 10 -23.24 35.84 -33.51
N VAL A 11 -22.71 35.04 -32.60
CA VAL A 11 -21.57 34.16 -32.89
C VAL A 11 -22.07 33.03 -33.79
N ILE A 12 -21.81 33.14 -35.09
CA ILE A 12 -22.11 32.09 -36.06
C ILE A 12 -20.99 31.04 -35.95
N VAL A 13 -21.25 29.95 -35.22
CA VAL A 13 -20.35 28.80 -35.17
C VAL A 13 -20.44 28.07 -36.53
N PRO A 14 -19.32 27.88 -37.26
CA PRO A 14 -19.35 27.14 -38.52
C PRO A 14 -19.88 25.72 -38.30
N VAL A 15 -20.70 25.22 -39.21
CA VAL A 15 -21.28 23.87 -39.14
C VAL A 15 -20.19 22.78 -39.03
N SER A 16 -19.03 23.01 -39.66
CA SER A 16 -17.85 22.13 -39.52
C SER A 16 -17.37 22.04 -38.07
N THR A 17 -17.18 23.18 -37.40
CA THR A 17 -16.74 23.24 -35.99
C THR A 17 -17.75 22.59 -35.04
N LEU A 18 -19.05 22.72 -35.33
CA LEU A 18 -20.10 22.08 -34.55
C LEU A 18 -20.08 20.54 -34.71
N ASN A 19 -19.82 20.05 -35.93
CA ASN A 19 -19.69 18.61 -36.20
C ASN A 19 -18.42 18.05 -35.54
N ASP A 20 -17.29 18.75 -35.65
CA ASP A 20 -16.03 18.37 -35.00
C ASP A 20 -16.19 18.29 -33.47
N MET A 21 -16.91 19.23 -32.87
CA MET A 21 -17.24 19.21 -31.44
C MET A 21 -18.14 18.03 -31.05
N ARG A 22 -19.12 17.67 -31.88
CA ARG A 22 -19.98 16.50 -31.64
C ARG A 22 -19.19 15.20 -31.73
N ASP A 23 -18.31 15.09 -32.72
CA ASP A 23 -17.48 13.91 -32.92
C ASP A 23 -16.48 13.76 -31.77
N ALA A 24 -15.85 14.85 -31.35
CA ALA A 24 -14.97 14.87 -30.18
C ALA A 24 -15.71 14.48 -28.89
N ASN A 25 -16.93 14.99 -28.67
CA ASN A 25 -17.73 14.63 -27.50
C ASN A 25 -18.11 13.14 -27.50
N THR A 26 -18.48 12.61 -28.67
CA THR A 26 -18.79 11.19 -28.84
C THR A 26 -17.57 10.32 -28.56
N LEU A 27 -16.40 10.71 -29.05
CA LEU A 27 -15.15 9.99 -28.79
C LEU A 27 -14.78 10.02 -27.30
N LEU A 28 -14.91 11.18 -26.65
CA LEU A 28 -14.64 11.31 -25.22
C LEU A 28 -15.54 10.43 -24.36
N ARG A 29 -16.85 10.41 -24.65
CA ARG A 29 -17.80 9.52 -23.96
C ARG A 29 -17.38 8.05 -24.09
N ARG A 30 -17.10 7.59 -25.32
CA ARG A 30 -16.65 6.22 -25.56
C ARG A 30 -15.37 5.86 -24.79
N ARG A 31 -14.43 6.80 -24.68
CA ARG A 31 -13.17 6.58 -23.94
C ARG A 31 -13.41 6.52 -22.44
N ILE A 32 -14.30 7.37 -21.91
CA ILE A 32 -14.68 7.35 -20.50
C ILE A 32 -15.36 6.01 -20.18
N ASP A 33 -16.33 5.59 -21.00
CA ASP A 33 -17.04 4.32 -20.81
C ASP A 33 -16.06 3.13 -20.83
N ALA A 34 -15.13 3.10 -21.79
CA ALA A 34 -14.12 2.05 -21.88
C ALA A 34 -13.18 2.03 -20.66
N MET A 35 -12.81 3.21 -20.15
CA MET A 35 -11.97 3.32 -18.96
C MET A 35 -12.72 2.82 -17.71
N GLN A 36 -13.99 3.24 -17.55
CA GLN A 36 -14.84 2.77 -16.45
C GLN A 36 -15.00 1.25 -16.49
N GLN A 37 -15.17 0.66 -17.67
CA GLN A 37 -15.30 -0.78 -17.83
C GLN A 37 -14.01 -1.52 -17.44
N LEU A 38 -12.84 -1.00 -17.82
CA LEU A 38 -11.55 -1.58 -17.42
C LEU A 38 -11.33 -1.49 -15.90
N VAL A 39 -11.63 -0.34 -15.30
CA VAL A 39 -11.53 -0.12 -13.85
C VAL A 39 -12.47 -1.06 -13.11
N ALA A 40 -13.74 -1.13 -13.53
CA ALA A 40 -14.74 -2.03 -12.94
C ALA A 40 -14.29 -3.50 -13.03
N THR A 41 -13.78 -3.93 -14.18
CA THR A 41 -13.23 -5.29 -14.35
C THR A 41 -12.10 -5.56 -13.37
N HIS A 42 -11.19 -4.59 -13.16
CA HIS A 42 -10.06 -4.78 -12.26
C HIS A 42 -10.48 -4.84 -10.79
N ILE A 43 -11.43 -4.00 -10.39
CA ILE A 43 -12.05 -4.04 -9.05
C ILE A 43 -12.73 -5.40 -8.85
N ALA A 44 -13.53 -5.84 -9.81
CA ALA A 44 -14.27 -7.10 -9.74
C ALA A 44 -13.34 -8.31 -9.62
N GLN A 45 -12.24 -8.33 -10.39
CA GLN A 45 -11.18 -9.33 -10.27
C GLN A 45 -10.49 -9.30 -8.90
N GLY A 46 -10.23 -8.09 -8.37
CA GLY A 46 -9.66 -7.92 -7.03
C GLY A 46 -10.57 -8.50 -5.94
N LEU A 47 -11.88 -8.23 -6.02
CA LEU A 47 -12.88 -8.78 -5.10
C LEU A 47 -13.01 -10.30 -5.24
N ALA A 48 -13.09 -10.81 -6.46
CA ALA A 48 -13.19 -12.25 -6.76
C ALA A 48 -11.94 -13.04 -6.31
N SER A 49 -10.76 -12.40 -6.32
CA SER A 49 -9.51 -13.07 -5.94
C SER A 49 -9.49 -13.54 -4.48
N ARG A 50 -10.27 -12.91 -3.59
CA ARG A 50 -10.27 -13.13 -2.13
C ARG A 50 -8.88 -13.04 -1.46
N GLN A 51 -7.89 -12.49 -2.15
CA GLN A 51 -6.60 -12.17 -1.57
C GLN A 51 -6.76 -10.89 -0.76
N GLY A 52 -6.44 -10.91 0.53
CA GLY A 52 -6.75 -9.84 1.48
C GLY A 52 -6.38 -8.43 0.99
N GLU A 53 -5.15 -8.26 0.50
CA GLU A 53 -4.66 -6.98 -0.05
C GLU A 53 -5.40 -6.54 -1.31
N ARG A 54 -5.56 -7.43 -2.30
CA ARG A 54 -6.25 -7.10 -3.55
C ARG A 54 -7.72 -6.80 -3.31
N TRP A 55 -8.31 -7.50 -2.36
CA TRP A 55 -9.68 -7.27 -1.92
C TRP A 55 -9.81 -5.90 -1.21
N ASN A 56 -8.91 -5.58 -0.28
CA ASN A 56 -8.88 -4.29 0.41
C ASN A 56 -8.63 -3.14 -0.58
N ALA A 57 -7.68 -3.29 -1.50
CA ALA A 57 -7.36 -2.32 -2.53
C ALA A 57 -8.55 -2.08 -3.47
N ALA A 58 -9.20 -3.16 -3.93
CA ALA A 58 -10.40 -3.07 -4.76
C ALA A 58 -11.54 -2.35 -4.01
N ARG A 59 -11.80 -2.72 -2.75
CA ARG A 59 -12.82 -2.07 -1.91
C ARG A 59 -12.54 -0.60 -1.65
N ASN A 60 -11.28 -0.24 -1.35
CA ASN A 60 -10.88 1.15 -1.14
C ASN A 60 -10.99 1.96 -2.43
N LEU A 61 -10.66 1.36 -3.57
CA LEU A 61 -10.80 2.01 -4.88
C LEU A 61 -12.27 2.24 -5.23
N THR A 62 -13.16 1.26 -5.01
CA THR A 62 -14.61 1.45 -5.19
C THR A 62 -15.11 2.64 -4.37
N LYS A 63 -14.75 2.68 -3.08
CA LYS A 63 -15.13 3.79 -2.19
C LYS A 63 -14.59 5.14 -2.67
N ALA A 64 -13.33 5.20 -3.08
CA ALA A 64 -12.73 6.45 -3.56
C ALA A 64 -13.36 6.94 -4.87
N LEU A 65 -13.81 6.02 -5.73
CA LEU A 65 -14.54 6.34 -6.95
C LEU A 65 -15.95 6.84 -6.66
N ASP A 66 -16.66 6.24 -5.70
CA ASP A 66 -17.95 6.74 -5.24
C ASP A 66 -17.85 8.14 -4.63
N ASP A 67 -16.84 8.38 -3.79
CA ASP A 67 -16.56 9.70 -3.21
C ASP A 67 -16.22 10.76 -4.28
N ALA A 68 -15.79 10.33 -5.47
CA ALA A 68 -15.48 11.17 -6.64
C ALA A 68 -16.63 11.22 -7.69
N ASP A 69 -17.84 10.79 -7.33
CA ASP A 69 -19.02 10.71 -8.21
C ASP A 69 -18.79 9.84 -9.48
N CYS A 70 -17.84 8.90 -9.41
CA CYS A 70 -17.47 7.99 -10.49
C CYS A 70 -17.98 6.57 -10.20
N ASN A 71 -19.29 6.42 -9.96
CA ASN A 71 -19.88 5.13 -9.59
C ASN A 71 -19.65 4.08 -10.70
N VAL A 72 -19.04 2.95 -10.31
CA VAL A 72 -18.78 1.78 -11.15
C VAL A 72 -19.41 0.49 -10.60
N ASP A 73 -20.23 0.60 -9.55
CA ASP A 73 -20.79 -0.52 -8.80
C ASP A 73 -21.58 -1.46 -9.72
N GLN A 74 -22.43 -0.89 -10.58
CA GLN A 74 -23.25 -1.68 -11.49
C GLN A 74 -22.40 -2.51 -12.46
N GLN A 75 -21.31 -1.95 -12.98
CA GLN A 75 -20.38 -2.63 -13.87
C GLN A 75 -19.59 -3.72 -13.13
N VAL A 76 -19.18 -3.45 -11.89
CA VAL A 76 -18.52 -4.43 -11.02
C VAL A 76 -19.44 -5.61 -10.72
N ASP A 77 -20.67 -5.32 -10.30
CA ASP A 77 -21.69 -6.33 -9.97
C ASP A 77 -22.04 -7.18 -11.20
N SER A 78 -22.24 -6.55 -12.35
CA SER A 78 -22.51 -7.26 -13.61
C SER A 78 -21.37 -8.23 -13.96
N TRP A 79 -20.11 -7.77 -13.85
CA TRP A 79 -18.96 -8.64 -14.11
C TRP A 79 -18.90 -9.82 -13.11
N LEU A 80 -19.17 -9.57 -11.83
CA LEU A 80 -19.17 -10.62 -10.81
C LEU A 80 -20.24 -11.67 -11.11
N GLU A 81 -21.46 -11.25 -11.43
CA GLU A 81 -22.56 -12.15 -11.79
C GLU A 81 -22.24 -12.98 -13.03
N GLU A 82 -21.73 -12.34 -14.09
CA GLU A 82 -21.31 -13.02 -15.33
C GLU A 82 -20.22 -14.08 -15.09
N ASN A 83 -19.37 -13.87 -14.08
CA ASN A 83 -18.29 -14.78 -13.72
C ASN A 83 -18.65 -15.74 -12.57
N GLY A 84 -19.94 -15.87 -12.23
CA GLY A 84 -20.46 -16.85 -11.27
C GLY A 84 -20.23 -16.48 -9.80
N TRP A 85 -19.94 -15.22 -9.51
CA TRP A 85 -19.81 -14.68 -8.16
C TRP A 85 -21.11 -14.01 -7.71
N ASP A 86 -21.46 -14.20 -6.43
CA ASP A 86 -22.49 -13.37 -5.78
C ASP A 86 -21.88 -12.03 -5.37
N PRO A 87 -22.33 -10.88 -5.93
CA PRO A 87 -21.75 -9.58 -5.65
C PRO A 87 -21.73 -9.26 -4.15
N ARG A 88 -22.82 -9.57 -3.44
CA ARG A 88 -22.93 -9.31 -2.00
C ARG A 88 -21.92 -10.11 -1.18
N SER A 89 -21.55 -11.30 -1.64
CA SER A 89 -20.55 -12.13 -0.99
C SER A 89 -19.13 -11.74 -1.40
N ALA A 90 -18.93 -11.13 -2.57
CA ALA A 90 -17.64 -10.61 -3.01
C ALA A 90 -17.21 -9.39 -2.18
N TYR A 91 -18.15 -8.55 -1.74
CA TYR A 91 -17.89 -7.40 -0.84
C TYR A 91 -17.82 -7.76 0.65
N LYS A 92 -17.97 -9.04 1.02
CA LYS A 92 -17.74 -9.47 2.41
C LYS A 92 -16.25 -9.74 2.60
N THR A 93 -15.74 -9.26 3.73
CA THR A 93 -14.37 -9.50 4.16
C THR A 93 -14.01 -10.98 4.02
N PRO A 94 -13.00 -11.34 3.21
CA PRO A 94 -12.59 -12.73 3.09
C PRO A 94 -12.02 -13.20 4.44
N ALA A 95 -12.36 -14.44 4.83
CA ALA A 95 -11.89 -15.03 6.08
C ALA A 95 -10.35 -15.13 6.17
N SER A 96 -9.65 -14.92 5.07
CA SER A 96 -8.19 -14.89 4.91
C SER A 96 -7.53 -13.54 5.19
N LEU A 97 -8.21 -12.55 5.81
CA LEU A 97 -7.53 -11.38 6.41
C LEU A 97 -6.71 -11.74 7.67
N THR A 98 -6.04 -12.89 7.66
CA THR A 98 -4.71 -13.01 8.29
C THR A 98 -3.76 -12.11 7.49
N PRO A 99 -3.03 -11.20 8.15
CA PRO A 99 -2.16 -10.25 7.46
C PRO A 99 -1.14 -11.05 6.65
N HIS A 100 -1.15 -10.84 5.33
CA HIS A 100 -0.06 -11.25 4.45
C HIS A 100 0.76 -9.99 4.19
N ASP A 101 2.08 -10.16 4.15
CA ASP A 101 3.05 -9.08 4.07
C ASP A 101 2.83 -8.21 2.83
N ASP A 102 2.36 -6.99 3.05
CA ASP A 102 2.23 -5.95 2.03
C ASP A 102 3.63 -5.57 1.50
N PRO A 103 3.92 -5.75 0.20
CA PRO A 103 5.21 -5.39 -0.37
C PRO A 103 5.47 -3.87 -0.43
N TRP A 104 4.47 -3.03 -0.10
CA TRP A 104 4.54 -1.56 -0.10
C TRP A 104 4.30 -0.94 1.28
N ALA A 105 3.95 -1.72 2.30
CA ALA A 105 3.90 -1.22 3.67
C ALA A 105 5.31 -0.92 4.16
N ALA A 106 5.49 0.19 4.89
CA ALA A 106 6.66 0.32 5.74
C ALA A 106 6.65 -0.87 6.69
N LYS A 107 7.73 -1.66 6.70
CA LYS A 107 7.85 -2.82 7.59
C LYS A 107 7.46 -2.38 9.00
N PRO A 108 6.50 -3.07 9.65
CA PRO A 108 6.13 -2.71 11.01
C PRO A 108 7.39 -2.85 11.87
N ASP A 109 7.78 -1.74 12.51
CA ASP A 109 8.81 -1.78 13.54
C ASP A 109 8.21 -2.46 14.78
N ILE A 110 8.23 -3.78 14.78
CA ILE A 110 7.70 -4.61 15.87
C ILE A 110 8.65 -4.62 17.07
N THR A 111 9.77 -3.90 17.01
CA THR A 111 10.72 -3.79 18.12
C THR A 111 10.03 -3.24 19.37
N ALA A 112 9.02 -2.38 19.24
CA ALA A 112 8.25 -1.88 20.39
C ALA A 112 7.34 -2.93 21.04
N ASP A 113 6.95 -3.97 20.30
CA ASP A 113 6.01 -5.02 20.75
C ASP A 113 6.72 -6.20 21.42
N VAL A 114 8.03 -6.36 21.20
CA VAL A 114 8.84 -7.38 21.88
C VAL A 114 9.14 -6.91 23.31
N PRO A 115 8.84 -7.70 24.36
CA PRO A 115 9.20 -7.33 25.73
C PRO A 115 10.69 -7.03 25.88
N GLU A 116 11.03 -5.94 26.57
CA GLU A 116 12.42 -5.45 26.73
C GLU A 116 13.37 -6.54 27.26
N SER A 117 12.90 -7.39 28.16
CA SER A 117 13.66 -8.52 28.71
C SER A 117 14.09 -9.52 27.63
N VAL A 118 13.23 -9.78 26.65
CA VAL A 118 13.51 -10.69 25.53
C VAL A 118 14.50 -10.04 24.57
N GLN A 119 14.33 -8.75 24.27
CA GLN A 119 15.28 -8.01 23.42
C GLN A 119 16.67 -8.02 24.03
N ARG A 120 16.79 -7.79 25.35
CA ARG A 120 18.06 -7.77 26.05
C ARG A 120 18.81 -9.10 25.93
N VAL A 121 18.10 -10.23 26.12
CA VAL A 121 18.70 -11.57 25.98
C VAL A 121 19.18 -11.83 24.55
N ILE A 122 18.38 -11.43 23.54
CA ILE A 122 18.75 -11.59 22.13
C ILE A 122 19.98 -10.74 21.81
N VAL A 123 19.99 -9.47 22.22
CA VAL A 123 21.09 -8.54 22.03
C VAL A 123 22.38 -9.05 22.69
N GLU A 124 22.31 -9.51 23.93
CA GLU A 124 23.44 -10.10 24.65
C GLU A 124 23.99 -11.32 23.92
N ARG A 125 23.11 -12.25 23.54
CA ARG A 125 23.55 -13.50 22.90
C ARG A 125 24.16 -13.28 21.52
N LEU A 126 23.58 -12.37 20.73
CA LEU A 126 24.11 -12.02 19.40
C LEU A 126 25.43 -11.26 19.52
N ALA A 127 25.56 -10.34 20.48
CA ALA A 127 26.82 -9.63 20.72
C ALA A 127 27.94 -10.59 21.12
N ASP A 128 27.66 -11.55 22.01
CA ASP A 128 28.63 -12.57 22.42
C ASP A 128 29.07 -13.45 21.24
N MET A 129 28.12 -13.91 20.42
CA MET A 129 28.42 -14.72 19.22
C MET A 129 29.21 -13.94 18.16
N LEU A 130 28.97 -12.64 18.00
CA LEU A 130 29.72 -11.79 17.07
C LEU A 130 31.15 -11.49 17.56
N LEU A 131 31.38 -11.58 18.87
CA LEU A 131 32.68 -11.39 19.50
C LEU A 131 33.46 -12.70 19.70
N ASP A 132 32.86 -13.84 19.42
CA ASP A 132 33.52 -15.13 19.50
C ASP A 132 34.59 -15.26 18.41
N ARG A 133 35.86 -15.04 18.81
CA ARG A 133 37.03 -15.10 17.91
C ARG A 133 37.46 -16.54 17.57
N GLY A 134 36.85 -17.54 18.22
CA GLY A 134 37.23 -18.94 18.06
C GLY A 134 36.42 -19.70 17.02
N ASP A 135 35.27 -19.17 16.60
CA ASP A 135 34.31 -19.88 15.76
C ASP A 135 33.65 -18.97 14.72
N ASP A 136 34.17 -19.01 13.49
CA ASP A 136 33.61 -18.28 12.33
C ASP A 136 32.14 -18.67 12.07
N TRP A 137 31.72 -19.88 12.46
CA TRP A 137 30.33 -20.31 12.34
C TRP A 137 29.42 -19.50 13.28
N HIS A 138 29.84 -19.20 14.51
CA HIS A 138 29.06 -18.37 15.44
C HIS A 138 28.86 -16.95 14.91
N VAL A 139 29.92 -16.36 14.34
CA VAL A 139 29.85 -15.03 13.73
C VAL A 139 28.90 -15.02 12.52
N GLU A 140 28.97 -16.05 11.67
CA GLU A 140 28.08 -16.16 10.51
C GLU A 140 26.61 -16.35 10.94
N GLN A 141 26.35 -17.23 11.91
CA GLN A 141 25.01 -17.43 12.46
C GLN A 141 24.46 -16.15 13.08
N ALA A 142 25.26 -15.42 13.85
CA ALA A 142 24.82 -14.18 14.47
C ALA A 142 24.41 -13.13 13.42
N ARG A 143 25.17 -13.01 12.33
CA ARG A 143 24.82 -12.13 11.20
C ARG A 143 23.52 -12.57 10.54
N ARG A 144 23.37 -13.87 10.26
CA ARG A 144 22.13 -14.42 9.66
C ARG A 144 20.90 -14.15 10.53
N PHE A 145 21.00 -14.35 11.85
CA PHE A 145 19.90 -14.05 12.77
C PHE A 145 19.60 -12.56 12.85
N THR A 146 20.62 -11.70 12.86
CA THR A 146 20.43 -10.24 12.86
C THR A 146 19.69 -9.78 11.60
N PHE A 147 20.08 -10.30 10.43
CA PHE A 147 19.37 -9.99 9.18
C PHE A 147 17.96 -10.56 9.14
N ALA A 148 17.73 -11.75 9.68
CA ALA A 148 16.40 -12.34 9.77
C ALA A 148 15.48 -11.50 10.67
N LEU A 149 15.94 -11.12 11.86
CA LEU A 149 15.18 -10.26 12.78
C LEU A 149 14.84 -8.90 12.14
N LYS A 150 15.79 -8.28 11.46
CA LYS A 150 15.56 -7.05 10.69
C LYS A 150 14.61 -7.26 9.51
N ALA A 151 14.62 -8.44 8.89
CA ALA A 151 13.68 -8.77 7.82
C ALA A 151 12.23 -8.85 8.33
N GLU A 152 12.04 -9.37 9.53
CA GLU A 152 10.77 -9.46 10.27
C GLU A 152 10.34 -8.14 10.94
N GLY A 153 11.14 -7.07 10.84
CA GLY A 153 10.80 -5.75 11.39
C GLY A 153 11.29 -5.48 12.81
N ALA A 154 12.11 -6.37 13.40
CA ALA A 154 12.77 -6.17 14.69
C ALA A 154 14.22 -5.72 14.47
N ASP A 155 14.46 -4.41 14.29
CA ASP A 155 15.82 -3.88 14.05
C ASP A 155 16.58 -3.65 15.36
N LEU A 156 17.31 -4.67 15.81
CA LEU A 156 18.14 -4.63 17.02
C LEU A 156 19.58 -4.18 16.74
N THR A 157 19.92 -3.76 15.52
CA THR A 157 21.31 -3.49 15.09
C THR A 157 21.99 -2.47 15.99
N GLY A 158 21.32 -1.36 16.31
CA GLY A 158 21.88 -0.30 17.17
C GLY A 158 22.09 -0.74 18.62
N ALA A 159 21.24 -1.63 19.15
CA ALA A 159 21.39 -2.16 20.50
C ALA A 159 22.54 -3.18 20.58
N ILE A 160 22.70 -4.03 19.56
CA ILE A 160 23.81 -4.97 19.43
C ILE A 160 25.14 -4.22 19.33
N GLU A 161 25.21 -3.18 18.51
CA GLU A 161 26.42 -2.35 18.37
C GLU A 161 26.80 -1.70 19.71
N LYS A 162 25.84 -1.06 20.40
CA LYS A 162 26.08 -0.50 21.74
C LYS A 162 26.59 -1.55 22.72
N ARG A 163 26.02 -2.76 22.69
CA ARG A 163 26.45 -3.85 23.58
C ARG A 163 27.85 -4.36 23.25
N ILE A 164 28.18 -4.54 21.98
CA ILE A 164 29.52 -4.91 21.53
C ILE A 164 30.53 -3.86 21.97
N THR A 165 30.22 -2.57 21.79
CA THR A 165 31.04 -1.46 22.26
C THR A 165 31.23 -1.53 23.78
N ALA A 166 30.16 -1.75 24.54
CA ALA A 166 30.25 -1.90 26.00
C ALA A 166 31.11 -3.09 26.45
N LEU A 167 31.06 -4.22 25.72
CA LEU A 167 31.85 -5.43 26.02
C LEU A 167 33.33 -5.30 25.60
N THR A 168 33.63 -4.49 24.59
CA THR A 168 35.00 -4.36 24.04
C THR A 168 35.76 -3.15 24.56
N LEU A 169 35.07 -2.04 24.82
CA LEU A 169 35.65 -0.76 25.24
C LEU A 169 35.24 -0.33 26.65
N GLY A 170 34.32 -1.05 27.29
CA GLY A 170 33.71 -0.67 28.57
C GLY A 170 32.43 0.17 28.41
N PRO A 171 31.60 0.31 29.46
CA PRO A 171 30.35 1.06 29.38
C PRO A 171 30.58 2.54 29.03
N ASP A 172 29.70 3.10 28.21
CA ASP A 172 29.74 4.51 27.81
C ASP A 172 29.62 5.39 29.07
N PRO A 173 30.55 6.34 29.31
CA PRO A 173 30.49 7.24 30.47
C PRO A 173 29.25 8.15 30.50
N SER A 174 28.45 8.15 29.42
CA SER A 174 27.24 8.95 29.27
C SER A 174 25.97 8.24 29.75
N ASP A 175 26.00 6.93 30.00
CA ASP A 175 24.85 6.18 30.52
C ASP A 175 24.77 6.32 32.06
N PRO A 176 23.64 6.79 32.63
CA PRO A 176 23.49 6.92 34.07
C PRO A 176 23.51 5.55 34.76
N PRO A 177 24.15 5.42 35.93
CA PRO A 177 24.12 4.18 36.70
C PRO A 177 22.77 4.07 37.42
N PHE A 178 21.91 3.21 36.88
CA PHE A 178 20.66 2.67 37.45
C PHE A 178 19.64 3.70 38.00
#